data_AF-X7F745-F1
#
_entry.id   AF-X7F745-F1
#
_cell.length_a   1.000
_cell.length_b   1.000
_cell.length_c   1.000
_cell.angle_alpha   90.00
_cell.angle_beta   90.00
_cell.angle_gamma   90.00
#
_symmetry.space_group_name_H-M   'P 1'
#
loop_
_entity.id
_entity.type
_entity.pdbx_description
1 polymer ?
#
loop_
_entity_poly.entity_id
_entity_poly.type
_entity_poly.pdbx_seq_one_letter_code
_entity_poly.pdbx_strand_id
1 'polypeptide(L)'
;MFDRLFRTDRTATTGDAGDRAPGLRARYESWRFERDIAAIMSALDRLSDRRLALIGVRRDELFEAVSTLMLEAEQRRAIGREVLDLLASPPRTGEETPAPSAPGERAPDVPAAA
;
A
#
# COMPACT_ATOMS: atom_id res chain seq x y z
N MET A 1 30.89 8.70 1.37
CA MET A 1 30.85 8.10 0.01
C MET A 1 29.43 7.78 -0.47
N PHE A 2 28.37 8.00 0.34
CA PHE A 2 26.97 7.73 -0.03
C PHE A 2 26.21 8.93 -0.63
N ASP A 3 26.73 10.16 -0.53
CA ASP A 3 26.07 11.38 -1.07
C ASP A 3 25.89 11.40 -2.60
N ARG A 4 26.57 10.50 -3.32
CA ARG A 4 26.62 10.54 -4.79
C ARG A 4 25.56 9.66 -5.48
N LEU A 5 24.89 8.77 -4.73
CA LEU A 5 23.87 7.87 -5.29
C LEU A 5 22.45 8.43 -5.22
N PHE A 6 22.18 9.39 -4.32
CA PHE A 6 20.83 9.95 -4.10
C PHE A 6 20.62 11.34 -4.70
N ARG A 7 21.56 11.84 -5.53
CA ARG A 7 21.53 13.23 -6.03
C ARG A 7 20.94 13.41 -7.43
N THR A 8 20.45 12.35 -8.07
CA THR A 8 20.25 12.36 -9.53
C THR A 8 18.85 12.74 -10.01
N ASP A 9 17.84 12.94 -9.15
CA ASP A 9 16.45 13.20 -9.63
C ASP A 9 15.81 14.53 -9.19
N ARG A 10 16.63 15.57 -8.95
CA ARG A 10 16.10 16.89 -8.56
C ARG A 10 15.73 17.83 -9.71
N THR A 11 15.82 17.39 -10.97
CA THR A 11 15.62 18.27 -12.14
C THR A 11 14.69 17.68 -13.18
N ALA A 12 13.41 17.55 -12.86
CA ALA A 12 12.32 17.70 -13.84
C ALA A 12 11.00 17.79 -13.09
N THR A 13 10.45 18.99 -12.94
CA THR A 13 9.02 19.33 -13.12
C THR A 13 8.85 20.77 -12.68
N THR A 14 9.16 21.68 -13.60
CA THR A 14 8.71 23.08 -13.55
C THR A 14 7.46 23.12 -14.42
N GLY A 15 6.28 23.22 -13.81
CA GLY A 15 5.03 23.28 -14.58
C GLY A 15 3.80 23.17 -13.70
N ASP A 16 3.13 24.31 -13.59
CA ASP A 16 1.73 24.51 -13.19
C ASP A 16 1.39 24.61 -11.68
N ALA A 17 0.66 25.68 -11.39
CA ALA A 17 0.49 26.32 -10.10
C ALA A 17 -0.94 26.17 -9.54
N GLY A 18 -1.76 25.31 -10.14
CA GLY A 18 -3.19 25.16 -9.83
C GLY A 18 -3.56 24.07 -8.82
N ASP A 19 -2.68 23.12 -8.50
CA ASP A 19 -3.06 21.91 -7.74
C ASP A 19 -2.01 21.49 -6.69
N ARG A 20 -1.69 22.41 -5.76
CA ARG A 20 -0.48 22.34 -4.92
C ARG A 20 -0.58 21.46 -3.66
N ALA A 21 -1.75 20.94 -3.30
CA ALA A 21 -1.95 20.19 -2.06
C ALA A 21 -1.50 18.71 -2.11
N PRO A 22 -1.75 17.94 -3.19
CA PRO A 22 -1.36 16.53 -3.25
C PRO A 22 0.16 16.33 -3.31
N GLY A 23 0.87 17.20 -4.03
CA GLY A 23 2.31 17.08 -4.26
C GLY A 23 3.17 17.37 -3.03
N LEU A 24 2.72 18.23 -2.12
CA LEU A 24 3.46 18.57 -0.90
C LEU A 24 3.50 17.40 0.09
N ARG A 25 2.37 16.68 0.22
CA ARG A 25 2.29 15.48 1.06
C ARG A 25 3.17 14.36 0.52
N ALA A 26 3.07 14.06 -0.77
CA ALA A 26 3.89 13.04 -1.41
C ALA A 26 5.40 13.34 -1.25
N ARG A 27 5.81 14.60 -1.47
CA ARG A 27 7.21 15.03 -1.28
C ARG A 27 7.67 14.91 0.17
N TYR A 28 6.82 15.25 1.12
CA TYR A 28 7.14 15.10 2.55
C TYR A 28 7.28 13.62 2.93
N GLU A 29 6.38 12.77 2.44
CA GLU A 29 6.42 11.32 2.67
C GLU A 29 7.70 10.70 2.07
N SER A 30 8.09 11.06 0.85
CA SER A 30 9.36 10.61 0.25
C SER A 30 10.58 11.09 1.04
N TRP A 31 10.65 12.37 1.42
CA TRP A 31 11.76 12.89 2.23
C TRP A 31 11.86 12.18 3.59
N ARG A 32 10.71 11.96 4.24
CA ARG A 32 10.66 11.26 5.52
C ARG A 32 11.14 9.81 5.36
N PHE A 33 10.74 9.14 4.28
CA PHE A 33 11.17 7.78 3.97
C PHE A 33 12.70 7.67 3.80
N GLU A 34 13.30 8.56 3.00
CA GLU A 34 14.75 8.64 2.83
C GLU A 34 15.48 8.91 4.16
N ARG A 35 14.94 9.85 4.95
CA ARG A 35 15.47 10.17 6.28
C ARG A 35 15.42 8.97 7.23
N ASP A 36 14.31 8.24 7.25
CA ASP A 36 14.12 7.08 8.13
C ASP A 36 15.10 5.96 7.74
N ILE A 37 15.29 5.70 6.44
CA ILE A 37 16.33 4.77 5.94
C ILE A 37 17.72 5.17 6.44
N ALA A 38 18.10 6.44 6.25
CA ALA A 38 19.42 6.93 6.65
C ALA A 38 19.64 6.80 8.17
N ALA A 39 18.62 7.08 8.97
CA ALA A 39 18.68 6.96 10.42
C ALA A 39 18.83 5.49 10.87
N ILE A 40 18.07 4.56 10.27
CA ILE A 40 18.16 3.13 10.58
C ILE A 40 19.52 2.57 10.17
N MET A 41 19.98 2.87 8.94
CA MET A 41 21.30 2.49 8.47
C MET A 41 22.40 2.98 9.41
N SER A 42 22.36 4.25 9.81
CA SER A 42 23.34 4.82 10.74
C SER A 42 23.30 4.13 12.12
N ALA A 43 22.12 3.79 12.63
CA ALA A 43 21.99 3.11 13.91
C ALA A 43 22.57 1.68 13.85
N LEU A 44 22.28 0.94 12.77
CA LEU A 44 22.74 -0.44 12.60
C LEU A 44 24.23 -0.52 12.25
N ASP A 45 24.76 0.43 11.49
CA ASP A 45 26.19 0.47 11.15
C ASP A 45 27.08 0.63 12.40
N ARG A 46 26.55 1.25 13.47
CA ARG A 46 27.26 1.37 14.77
C ARG A 46 27.29 0.08 15.59
N LEU A 47 26.52 -0.94 15.22
CA LEU A 47 26.56 -2.24 15.88
C LEU A 47 27.81 -3.00 15.46
N SER A 48 28.31 -3.88 16.33
CA SER A 48 29.38 -4.82 15.94
C SER A 48 28.81 -5.95 15.08
N ASP A 49 29.67 -6.62 14.30
CA ASP A 49 29.23 -7.70 13.42
C ASP A 49 28.57 -8.86 14.19
N ARG A 50 29.01 -9.12 15.42
CA ARG A 50 28.35 -10.09 16.31
C ARG A 50 26.91 -9.67 16.63
N ARG A 51 26.65 -8.38 16.85
CA ARG A 51 25.31 -7.86 17.13
C ARG A 51 24.42 -7.86 15.89
N LEU A 52 24.99 -7.56 14.72
CA LEU A 52 24.30 -7.70 13.43
C LEU A 52 23.92 -9.18 13.19
N ALA A 53 24.84 -10.11 13.44
CA ALA A 53 24.59 -11.54 13.30
C ALA A 53 23.47 -12.04 14.24
N LEU A 54 23.34 -11.48 15.46
CA LEU A 54 22.26 -11.83 16.39
C LEU A 54 20.87 -11.46 15.86
N ILE A 55 20.77 -10.41 15.03
CA ILE A 55 19.53 -10.03 14.35
C ILE A 55 19.44 -10.63 12.93
N GLY A 56 20.33 -11.56 12.60
CA GLY A 56 20.34 -12.27 11.31
C GLY A 56 20.79 -11.43 10.12
N VAL A 57 21.48 -10.31 10.35
CA VAL A 57 21.94 -9.41 9.27
C VAL A 57 23.46 -9.45 9.16
N ARG A 58 23.98 -9.49 7.94
CA ARG A 58 25.41 -9.30 7.67
C ARG A 58 25.68 -7.85 7.24
N ARG A 59 26.87 -7.31 7.55
CA ARG A 59 27.17 -5.90 7.28
C ARG A 59 27.15 -5.56 5.79
N ASP A 60 27.61 -6.47 4.94
CA ASP A 60 27.59 -6.36 3.48
C ASP A 60 26.17 -6.38 2.90
N GLU A 61 25.22 -6.98 3.62
CA GLU A 61 23.81 -7.09 3.24
C GLU A 61 22.92 -6.04 3.93
N LEU A 62 23.49 -5.19 4.80
CA LEU A 62 22.74 -4.29 5.67
C LEU A 62 21.84 -3.32 4.87
N PHE A 63 22.35 -2.80 3.76
CA PHE A 63 21.58 -1.91 2.90
C PHE A 63 20.33 -2.60 2.35
N GLU A 64 20.45 -3.82 1.82
CA GLU A 64 19.32 -4.55 1.26
C GLU A 64 18.34 -5.07 2.31
N ALA A 65 18.86 -5.45 3.48
CA ALA A 65 18.00 -5.79 4.61
C ALA A 65 17.13 -4.59 5.03
N VAL A 66 17.70 -3.39 5.12
CA VAL A 66 16.95 -2.17 5.50
C VAL A 66 16.00 -1.75 4.38
N SER A 67 16.42 -1.79 3.12
CA SER A 67 15.56 -1.48 1.97
C SER A 67 14.33 -2.40 1.90
N THR A 68 14.53 -3.70 2.10
CA THR A 68 13.45 -4.70 2.12
C THR A 68 12.48 -4.44 3.27
N LEU A 69 13.02 -4.22 4.48
CA LEU A 69 12.22 -3.92 5.67
C LEU A 69 11.34 -2.68 5.46
N MET A 70 11.89 -1.64 4.84
CA MET A 70 11.16 -0.40 4.58
C MET A 70 10.09 -0.56 3.49
N LEU A 71 10.36 -1.35 2.44
CA LEU A 71 9.38 -1.67 1.41
C LEU A 71 8.20 -2.46 1.99
N GLU A 72 8.46 -3.49 2.79
CA GLU A 72 7.42 -4.24 3.49
C GLU A 72 6.61 -3.35 4.44
N ALA A 73 7.28 -2.47 5.18
CA ALA A 73 6.61 -1.55 6.08
C ALA A 73 5.68 -0.60 5.31
N GLU A 74 6.09 -0.10 4.14
CA GLU A 74 5.23 0.76 3.32
C GLU A 74 4.07 -0.01 2.70
N GLN A 75 4.28 -1.24 2.24
CA GLN A 75 3.21 -2.11 1.74
C GLN A 75 2.17 -2.38 2.83
N ARG A 76 2.59 -2.68 4.07
CA ARG A 76 1.67 -2.85 5.20
C ARG A 76 0.88 -1.57 5.50
N ARG A 77 1.50 -0.38 5.38
CA ARG A 77 0.79 0.90 5.55
C ARG A 77 -0.20 1.18 4.43
N ALA A 78 0.13 0.84 3.18
CA ALA A 78 -0.79 0.96 2.06
C ALA A 78 -2.05 0.13 2.30
N ILE A 79 -1.89 -1.15 2.68
CA ILE A 79 -3.02 -2.02 3.05
C ILE A 79 -3.80 -1.41 4.22
N GLY A 80 -3.12 -0.89 5.24
CA GLY A 80 -3.78 -0.22 6.36
C GLY A 80 -4.64 0.98 5.93
N ARG A 81 -4.16 1.78 4.98
CA ARG A 81 -4.93 2.90 4.39
C ARG A 81 -6.15 2.39 3.62
N GLU A 82 -5.97 1.37 2.77
CA GLU A 82 -7.08 0.75 2.02
C GLU A 82 -8.17 0.20 2.95
N VAL A 83 -7.78 -0.49 4.03
CA VAL A 83 -8.72 -1.00 5.04
C VAL A 83 -9.45 0.14 5.74
N LEU A 84 -8.74 1.21 6.11
CA LEU A 84 -9.37 2.39 6.72
C LEU A 84 -10.34 3.07 5.76
N ASP A 85 -10.02 3.16 4.47
CA ASP A 85 -10.90 3.72 3.45
C ASP A 85 -12.16 2.86 3.25
N LEU A 86 -12.01 1.53 3.23
CA LEU A 86 -13.14 0.58 3.19
C LEU A 86 -14.04 0.68 4.43
N LEU A 87 -13.47 0.88 5.61
CA LEU A 87 -14.23 1.06 6.85
C LEU A 87 -14.90 2.44 6.92
N ALA A 88 -14.27 3.48 6.38
CA ALA A 88 -14.82 4.83 6.33
C ALA A 88 -15.96 4.95 5.30
N SER A 89 -15.93 4.15 4.23
CA SER A 89 -16.98 4.04 3.22
C SER A 89 -17.42 2.58 3.08
N PRO A 90 -18.20 2.04 4.04
CA PRO A 90 -18.67 0.67 3.95
C PRO A 90 -19.45 0.49 2.64
N PRO A 91 -19.22 -0.61 1.89
CA PRO A 91 -19.96 -0.87 0.67
C PRO A 91 -21.45 -0.86 1.00
N ARG A 92 -22.23 -0.07 0.26
CA ARG A 92 -23.69 -0.06 0.41
C ARG A 92 -24.19 -1.46 0.06
N THR A 93 -24.50 -2.25 1.08
CA THR A 93 -25.15 -3.55 0.93
C THR A 93 -26.53 -3.30 0.33
N GLY A 94 -26.65 -3.47 -0.98
CA GLY A 94 -27.86 -3.10 -1.71
C GLY A 94 -27.70 -3.17 -3.23
N GLU A 95 -26.97 -4.14 -3.75
CA GLU A 95 -27.31 -4.70 -5.05
C GLU A 95 -28.16 -5.94 -4.77
N GLU A 96 -29.46 -5.69 -4.81
CA GLU A 96 -30.55 -6.64 -4.81
C GLU A 96 -30.27 -7.71 -5.87
N THR A 97 -29.92 -8.92 -5.41
CA THR A 97 -30.01 -10.13 -6.22
C THR A 97 -31.41 -10.15 -6.86
N PRO A 98 -31.56 -10.08 -8.19
CA PRO A 98 -32.86 -10.32 -8.79
C PRO A 98 -33.23 -11.75 -8.44
N ALA A 99 -34.31 -11.89 -7.66
CA ALA A 99 -34.85 -13.17 -7.24
C ALA A 99 -35.01 -14.10 -8.46
N PRO A 100 -34.67 -15.40 -8.36
CA PRO A 100 -35.00 -16.32 -9.43
C PRO A 100 -36.53 -16.36 -9.57
N SER A 101 -37.03 -15.82 -10.68
CA SER A 101 -38.43 -15.94 -11.07
C SER A 101 -38.85 -17.40 -11.00
N ALA A 102 -39.74 -17.71 -10.06
CA ALA A 102 -40.39 -19.00 -9.98
C ALA A 102 -41.11 -19.28 -11.32
N PRO A 103 -40.84 -20.40 -12.01
CA PRO A 103 -41.60 -20.76 -13.19
C PRO A 103 -43.03 -21.12 -12.80
N GLY A 104 -43.97 -20.50 -13.51
CA GLY A 104 -45.41 -20.58 -13.32
C GLY A 104 -45.94 -21.97 -12.98
N GLU A 105 -46.69 -21.98 -11.89
CA GLU A 105 -47.73 -22.95 -11.55
C GLU A 105 -48.70 -23.08 -12.74
N ARG A 106 -48.54 -24.14 -13.53
CA ARG A 106 -49.52 -24.52 -14.55
C ARG A 106 -50.75 -25.08 -13.84
N ALA A 107 -51.85 -24.35 -13.92
CA ALA A 107 -53.18 -24.83 -13.61
C ALA A 107 -53.50 -26.12 -14.41
N PRO A 108 -54.21 -27.11 -13.82
CA PRO A 108 -54.67 -28.28 -14.56
C PRO A 108 -55.84 -27.89 -15.47
N ASP A 109 -55.67 -28.09 -16.78
CA ASP A 109 -56.75 -28.05 -17.76
C ASP A 109 -57.73 -29.20 -17.49
N VAL A 110 -58.93 -28.86 -17.05
CA VAL A 110 -60.12 -29.71 -17.15
C VAL A 110 -61.09 -29.05 -18.13
N PRO A 111 -61.46 -29.74 -19.20
CA PRO A 111 -62.80 -29.57 -19.75
C PRO A 111 -63.66 -30.81 -19.55
N ALA A 112 -64.87 -30.55 -19.09
CA ALA A 112 -65.96 -31.48 -18.92
C ALA A 112 -66.63 -31.85 -20.25
N ALA A 113 -67.09 -33.10 -20.30
CA ALA A 113 -68.28 -33.65 -20.96
C ALA A 113 -68.90 -32.94 -22.18
N ALA A 114 -69.06 -33.73 -23.25
CA ALA A 114 -70.32 -33.87 -23.99
C ALA A 114 -70.45 -35.33 -24.47
#